data_AF-A0A660A8E7-F1
#
_entry.id   AF-A0A660A8E7-F1
#
_cell.length_a   1.000
_cell.length_b   1.000
_cell.length_c   1.000
_cell.angle_alpha   90.00
_cell.angle_beta   90.00
_cell.angle_gamma   90.00
#
_symmetry.space_group_name_H-M   'P 1'
#
loop_
_entity.id
_entity.type
_entity.pdbx_description
1 polymer ?
#
loop_
_entity_poly.entity_id
_entity_poly.type
_entity_poly.pdbx_seq_one_letter_code
_entity_poly.pdbx_strand_id
1 'polypeptide(L)'
;MKRLRPYVKGYLKETILGPLFKLLEALFELLVPLLIANLIDVQIGQRNSQGILGVVLTLFALAVVGLAFSMTAQYYSSKAAVGFTKQMTDDLFETIMG
;
A
#
# COMPACT_ATOMS: atom_id res chain seq x y z
N MET A 1 -22.97 8.99 10.16
CA MET A 1 -22.35 7.72 9.68
C MET A 1 -22.95 6.42 10.25
N LYS A 2 -23.94 6.44 11.17
CA LYS A 2 -24.48 5.19 11.78
C LYS A 2 -25.25 4.28 10.80
N ARG A 3 -25.86 4.84 9.74
CA ARG A 3 -26.66 4.07 8.75
C ARG A 3 -25.83 3.36 7.66
N LEU A 4 -24.56 3.73 7.47
CA LEU A 4 -23.68 3.13 6.45
C LEU A 4 -22.77 2.03 7.01
N ARG A 5 -22.70 1.90 8.34
CA ARG A 5 -21.96 0.83 9.04
C ARG A 5 -22.35 -0.60 8.65
N PRO A 6 -23.59 -0.93 8.26
CA PRO A 6 -23.95 -2.27 7.82
C PRO A 6 -23.21 -2.69 6.54
N TYR A 7 -23.10 -1.79 5.55
CA TYR A 7 -22.43 -2.09 4.26
C TYR A 7 -20.90 -2.18 4.38
N VAL A 8 -20.30 -1.51 5.37
CA VAL A 8 -18.85 -1.61 5.67
C VAL A 8 -18.52 -2.89 6.46
N LYS A 9 -19.49 -3.47 7.20
CA LYS A 9 -19.24 -4.64 8.06
C LYS A 9 -18.79 -5.89 7.30
N GLY A 10 -19.21 -6.04 6.04
CA GLY A 10 -18.77 -7.14 5.17
C GLY A 10 -17.28 -7.06 4.76
N TYR A 11 -16.68 -5.86 4.83
CA TYR A 11 -15.35 -5.57 4.31
C TYR A 11 -14.41 -4.96 5.39
N LEU A 12 -14.68 -5.25 6.66
CA LEU A 12 -13.90 -4.76 7.80
C LEU A 12 -12.44 -5.24 7.78
N LYS A 13 -12.19 -6.43 7.22
CA LYS A 13 -10.82 -6.97 7.09
C LYS A 13 -10.02 -6.16 6.07
N GLU A 14 -10.60 -5.84 4.92
CA GLU A 14 -9.98 -5.02 3.88
C GLU A 14 -9.77 -3.57 4.33
N THR A 15 -10.70 -3.04 5.14
CA THR A 15 -10.61 -1.67 5.69
C THR A 15 -9.47 -1.51 6.70
N ILE A 16 -9.05 -2.58 7.38
CA ILE A 16 -7.88 -2.57 8.29
C ILE A 16 -6.60 -2.95 7.54
N LEU A 17 -6.67 -3.95 6.65
CA LEU A 17 -5.53 -4.40 5.86
C LEU A 17 -5.03 -3.32 4.90
N GLY A 18 -5.92 -2.55 4.27
CA GLY A 18 -5.53 -1.47 3.35
C GLY A 18 -4.61 -0.42 3.99
N PRO A 19 -5.02 0.22 5.09
CA PRO A 19 -4.18 1.16 5.85
C PRO A 19 -2.90 0.50 6.37
N LEU A 20 -2.99 -0.74 6.87
CA LEU A 20 -1.82 -1.47 7.39
C LEU A 20 -0.76 -1.68 6.29
N PHE A 21 -1.18 -2.15 5.12
CA PHE A 21 -0.27 -2.37 3.99
C PHE A 21 0.29 -1.05 3.45
N LYS A 22 -0.50 0.02 3.40
CA LYS A 22 -0.03 1.35 2.99
C LYS A 22 1.00 1.92 3.98
N LEU A 23 0.80 1.68 5.28
CA LEU A 23 1.74 2.08 6.33
C LEU A 23 3.05 1.31 6.19
N LEU A 24 2.98 0.00 5.92
CA LEU A 24 4.14 -0.86 5.72
C LEU A 24 4.91 -0.49 4.43
N GLU A 25 4.21 -0.15 3.35
CA GLU A 25 4.78 0.46 2.14
C GLU A 25 5.49 1.78 2.46
N ALA A 26 4.86 2.69 3.20
CA ALA A 26 5.45 3.96 3.57
C ALA A 26 6.72 3.82 4.45
N LEU A 27 6.77 2.80 5.32
CA LEU A 27 7.97 2.46 6.07
C LEU A 27 9.12 2.04 5.14
N PHE A 28 8.85 1.22 4.12
CA PHE A 28 9.86 0.87 3.12
C PHE A 28 10.30 2.08 2.29
N GLU A 29 9.36 2.95 1.94
CA GLU A 29 9.65 4.18 1.21
C GLU A 29 10.55 5.13 2.01
N LEU A 30 10.39 5.18 3.34
CA LEU A 30 11.26 5.92 4.26
C LEU A 30 12.64 5.28 4.44
N LEU A 31 12.79 3.97 4.25
CA LEU A 31 14.10 3.30 4.29
C LEU A 31 14.96 3.64 3.06
N VAL A 32 14.36 3.99 1.92
CA VAL A 32 15.09 4.36 0.70
C VAL A 32 16.02 5.56 0.91
N PRO A 33 15.56 6.72 1.44
CA PRO A 33 16.43 7.84 1.78
C PRO A 33 17.58 7.49 2.73
N LEU A 34 17.33 6.62 3.72
CA LEU A 34 18.35 6.18 4.68
C LEU A 34 19.45 5.36 4.00
N LEU A 35 19.08 4.47 3.08
CA LEU A 35 20.02 3.71 2.27
C LEU A 35 20.80 4.60 1.31
N ILE A 36 20.16 5.62 0.72
CA ILE A 36 20.83 6.61 -0.13
C ILE A 36 21.84 7.44 0.67
N ALA A 37 21.50 7.86 1.89
CA ALA A 37 22.45 8.55 2.76
C ALA A 37 23.67 7.68 3.06
N ASN A 38 23.46 6.41 3.41
CA ASN A 38 24.56 5.47 3.63
C ASN A 38 25.41 5.23 2.37
N LEU A 39 24.78 5.15 1.19
CA LEU A 39 25.47 5.05 -0.10
C LEU A 39 26.41 6.23 -0.31
N ILE A 40 25.94 7.45 -0.10
CA ILE A 40 26.71 8.67 -0.33
C ILE A 40 27.83 8.79 0.71
N ASP A 41 27.50 8.67 1.99
CA ASP A 41 28.44 8.94 3.09
C ASP A 41 29.53 7.87 3.20
N VAL A 42 29.20 6.61 2.96
CA VAL A 42 30.13 5.48 3.16
C VAL A 42 30.70 4.99 1.83
N GLN A 43 29.84 4.62 0.88
CA GLN A 43 30.27 3.89 -0.32
C GLN A 43 30.94 4.79 -1.35
N ILE A 44 30.37 5.97 -1.60
CA ILE A 44 30.95 6.98 -2.51
C ILE A 44 32.18 7.62 -1.86
N GLY A 45 32.12 7.94 -0.56
CA GLY A 45 33.26 8.46 0.19
C GLY A 45 34.50 7.54 0.17
N GLN A 46 34.30 6.22 0.20
CA GLN A 46 35.39 5.23 0.16
C GLN A 46 35.78 4.77 -1.26
N ARG A 47 35.17 5.31 -2.34
CA ARG A 47 35.36 4.86 -3.73
C ARG A 47 35.18 3.34 -3.94
N ASN A 48 34.35 2.70 -3.10
CA ASN A 48 34.14 1.26 -3.16
C ASN A 48 33.03 0.92 -4.18
N SER A 49 33.40 0.76 -5.45
CA SER A 49 32.47 0.46 -6.55
C SER A 49 31.66 -0.82 -6.34
N GLN A 50 32.19 -1.81 -5.62
CA GLN A 50 31.51 -3.07 -5.36
C GLN A 50 30.39 -2.90 -4.31
N GLY A 51 30.64 -2.09 -3.28
CA GLY A 51 29.63 -1.74 -2.27
C GLY A 51 28.50 -0.87 -2.84
N ILE A 52 28.81 0.06 -3.74
CA ILE A 52 27.81 0.87 -4.46
C ILE A 52 26.83 -0.04 -5.22
N LEU A 53 27.34 -1.04 -5.96
CA LEU A 53 26.48 -1.97 -6.72
C LEU A 53 25.55 -2.77 -5.80
N GLY A 54 26.04 -3.21 -4.64
CA GLY A 54 25.25 -3.94 -3.64
C GLY A 54 24.09 -3.10 -3.07
N VAL A 55 24.33 -1.83 -2.76
CA VAL A 55 23.28 -0.93 -2.26
C VAL A 55 22.25 -0.61 -3.35
N VAL A 56 22.68 -0.37 -4.60
CA VAL A 56 21.77 -0.15 -5.74
C VAL A 56 20.87 -1.37 -5.98
N LEU A 57 21.42 -2.59 -5.93
CA LEU A 57 20.64 -3.83 -6.03
C LEU A 57 19.65 -3.97 -4.86
N THR A 58 20.05 -3.60 -3.65
CA THR A 58 19.18 -3.62 -2.46
C THR A 58 18.02 -2.65 -2.62
N LEU A 59 18.28 -1.43 -3.12
CA LEU A 59 17.24 -0.44 -3.42
C LEU A 59 16.26 -0.94 -4.48
N PHE A 60 16.77 -1.57 -5.54
CA PHE A 60 15.93 -2.16 -6.58
C PHE A 60 15.04 -3.29 -6.04
N ALA A 61 15.61 -4.17 -5.21
CA ALA A 61 14.84 -5.23 -4.54
C ALA A 61 13.74 -4.65 -3.63
N LEU A 62 14.07 -3.61 -2.85
CA LEU A 62 13.09 -2.92 -2.00
C LEU A 62 11.94 -2.32 -2.83
N ALA A 63 12.25 -1.70 -3.96
CA ALA A 63 11.25 -1.11 -4.86
C ALA A 63 10.28 -2.16 -5.43
N VAL A 64 10.80 -3.31 -5.86
CA VAL A 64 9.97 -4.42 -6.37
C VAL A 64 9.04 -4.98 -5.28
N VAL A 65 9.56 -5.18 -4.07
CA VAL A 65 8.75 -5.66 -2.93
C VAL A 65 7.69 -4.63 -2.54
N GLY A 66 8.06 -3.35 -2.49
CA GLY A 66 7.15 -2.24 -2.21
C GLY A 66 6.00 -2.17 -3.23
N LEU A 67 6.30 -2.34 -4.52
CA LEU A 67 5.28 -2.39 -5.57
C LEU A 67 4.31 -3.57 -5.40
N ALA A 68 4.82 -4.76 -5.08
CA ALA A 68 3.97 -5.93 -4.84
C ALA A 68 3.01 -5.72 -3.66
N PHE A 69 3.51 -5.13 -2.57
CA PHE A 69 2.71 -4.75 -1.41
C PHE A 69 1.66 -3.68 -1.75
N SER A 70 2.06 -2.64 -2.49
CA SER A 70 1.18 -1.54 -2.93
C SER A 70 0.03 -2.03 -3.82
N MET A 71 0.34 -2.92 -4.78
CA MET A 71 -0.67 -3.55 -5.64
C MET A 71 -1.66 -4.39 -4.85
N THR A 72 -1.18 -5.18 -3.88
CA THR A 72 -2.04 -6.02 -3.03
C THR A 72 -2.99 -5.14 -2.20
N ALA A 73 -2.47 -4.07 -1.58
CA ALA A 73 -3.27 -3.12 -0.82
C ALA A 73 -4.37 -2.45 -1.67
N GLN A 74 -4.01 -1.97 -2.86
CA GLN A 74 -4.92 -1.30 -3.79
C GLN A 74 -6.00 -2.25 -4.33
N TYR A 75 -5.66 -3.53 -4.55
CA TYR A 75 -6.62 -4.54 -4.96
C TYR A 75 -7.70 -4.77 -3.89
N TYR A 76 -7.31 -4.97 -2.63
CA TYR A 76 -8.26 -5.13 -1.52
C TYR A 76 -9.12 -3.88 -1.31
N SER A 77 -8.52 -2.69 -1.41
CA SER A 77 -9.25 -1.42 -1.30
C SER A 77 -10.29 -1.25 -2.41
N SER A 78 -9.92 -1.55 -3.67
CA SER A 78 -10.82 -1.45 -4.83
C SER A 78 -11.97 -2.45 -4.73
N LYS A 79 -11.68 -3.70 -4.31
CA LYS A 79 -12.69 -4.74 -4.12
C LYS A 79 -13.71 -4.35 -3.05
N ALA A 80 -13.27 -3.78 -1.93
CA ALA A 80 -14.16 -3.29 -0.87
C ALA A 80 -15.01 -2.10 -1.34
N ALA A 81 -14.42 -1.14 -2.06
CA ALA A 81 -15.13 0.05 -2.54
C ALA A 81 -16.23 -0.31 -3.56
N VAL A 82 -15.94 -1.21 -4.50
CA VAL A 82 -16.91 -1.69 -5.49
C VAL A 82 -18.04 -2.49 -4.82
N GLY A 83 -17.71 -3.38 -3.88
CA GLY A 83 -18.69 -4.15 -3.11
C GLY A 83 -19.64 -3.29 -2.29
N PHE A 84 -19.09 -2.26 -1.62
CA PHE A 84 -19.87 -1.28 -0.86
C PHE A 84 -20.83 -0.50 -1.76
N THR A 85 -20.34 0.01 -2.90
CA THR A 85 -21.13 0.82 -3.84
C THR A 85 -22.27 0.01 -4.47
N LYS A 86 -22.02 -1.28 -4.75
CA LYS A 86 -23.03 -2.19 -5.29
C LYS A 86 -24.19 -2.37 -4.32
N GLN A 87 -23.92 -2.76 -3.07
CA GLN A 87 -24.98 -2.94 -2.06
C GLN A 87 -25.75 -1.63 -1.80
N MET A 88 -25.05 -0.50 -1.81
CA MET A 88 -25.70 0.79 -1.61
C MET A 88 -26.62 1.17 -2.78
N THR A 89 -26.23 0.83 -4.02
CA THR A 89 -27.06 1.06 -5.21
C THR A 89 -28.28 0.15 -5.25
N ASP A 90 -28.13 -1.12 -4.88
CA ASP A 90 -29.23 -2.10 -4.84
C ASP A 90 -30.31 -1.66 -3.82
N ASP A 91 -29.92 -1.30 -2.60
CA ASP A 91 -30.87 -0.80 -1.57
C ASP A 91 -31.51 0.54 -1.97
N LEU A 92 -30.77 1.41 -2.66
CA LEU A 92 -31.32 2.67 -3.16
C LEU A 92 -32.38 2.41 -4.24
N PHE A 93 -32.13 1.46 -5.14
CA PHE A 93 -33.09 1.06 -6.17
C PHE A 93 -34.36 0.45 -5.57
N GLU A 94 -34.21 -0.42 -4.57
CA GLU A 94 -35.34 -1.01 -3.86
C GLU A 94 -36.18 0.06 -3.13
N THR A 95 -35.55 1.09 -2.58
CA THR A 95 -36.26 2.20 -1.91
C THR A 95 -36.97 3.14 -2.88
N ILE A 96 -36.47 3.31 -4.11
CA ILE A 96 -37.04 4.24 -5.10
C ILE A 96 -38.11 3.55 -5.97
N MET A 97 -37.95 2.25 -6.26
CA MET A 97 -38.88 1.49 -7.13
C MET A 97 -39.87 0.60 -6.36
N GLY A 98 -39.68 0.37 -5.06
CA GLY A 98 -40.64 -0.30 -4.18
C GLY A 98 -41.57 0.70 -3.48
#